data_AF-A0AAU8SPK7-F1
#
_entry.id   AF-A0AAU8SPK7-F1
#
_cell.length_a   1.000
_cell.length_b   1.000
_cell.length_c   1.000
_cell.angle_alpha   90.00
_cell.angle_beta   90.00
_cell.angle_gamma   90.00
#
_symmetry.space_group_name_H-M   'P 1'
#
loop_
_entity.id
_entity.type
_entity.pdbx_description
1 polymer ?
#
loop_
_entity_poly.entity_id
_entity_poly.type
_entity_poly.pdbx_seq_one_letter_code
_entity_poly.pdbx_strand_id
1 'polypeptide(L)'
;MRVPLRINFMGLFDTVASVGGPALHLDWASELAIPAEVERCVHYVSAHEVRRAFPLDSVRVDKTYPGNCEEVVYPGVHSDVGGGYGPEEQGREQDLSLIPLRHMYAEALRAGVPLQPLDQMEPRFRDDFKLADDARIVKLYNEYMAALPAAFGDGLEALIQPHRYLNFRWRSVLARNRADDRVLGRLYQKVGASFCAAVSAGTDADHPPCQPNEWVYDVPKDPEEQARQLLGEQRRLERHIEFLRNPIECRPGPHSYPPTPRELTPYEKMILSAWDEHEPPLLAVDQLLAEYVHDSVAAFTSWPCALWDQRGIWCDQRRYLAENDPMNAGDLAVA
;
A
#
# COMPACT_ATOMS: atom_id res chain seq x y z
N MET A 1 4.03 -47.09 -7.83
CA MET A 1 4.61 -46.02 -8.66
C MET A 1 4.51 -44.72 -7.86
N ARG A 2 5.60 -43.99 -7.68
CA ARG A 2 5.57 -42.65 -7.07
C ARG A 2 5.73 -41.63 -8.20
N VAL A 3 4.90 -40.61 -8.23
CA VAL A 3 4.99 -39.51 -9.20
C VAL A 3 5.54 -38.29 -8.47
N PRO A 4 6.63 -37.66 -8.94
CA PRO A 4 7.14 -36.45 -8.31
C PRO A 4 6.11 -35.33 -8.44
N LEU A 5 5.82 -34.65 -7.32
CA LEU A 5 5.03 -33.42 -7.32
C LEU A 5 5.97 -32.25 -7.60
N ARG A 6 5.60 -31.43 -8.58
CA ARG A 6 6.29 -30.18 -8.92
C ARG A 6 5.23 -29.09 -9.00
N ILE A 7 5.51 -27.93 -8.40
CA ILE A 7 4.66 -26.75 -8.53
C ILE A 7 5.33 -25.85 -9.57
N ASN A 8 4.87 -25.91 -10.82
CA ASN A 8 5.51 -25.19 -11.92
C ASN A 8 5.50 -23.66 -11.71
N PHE A 9 4.42 -23.14 -11.13
CA PHE A 9 4.24 -21.70 -10.94
C PHE A 9 3.44 -21.40 -9.68
N MET A 10 3.89 -20.39 -8.94
CA MET A 10 3.18 -19.81 -7.81
C MET A 10 3.11 -18.29 -8.02
N GLY A 11 1.94 -17.79 -8.41
CA GLY A 11 1.67 -16.37 -8.55
C GLY A 11 0.99 -15.83 -7.28
N LEU A 12 1.61 -14.85 -6.64
CA LEU A 12 1.14 -14.23 -5.40
C LEU A 12 0.88 -12.74 -5.61
N PHE A 13 -0.13 -12.22 -4.92
CA PHE A 13 -0.44 -10.79 -4.87
C PHE A 13 -0.50 -10.35 -3.41
N ASP A 14 0.44 -9.48 -3.06
CA ASP A 14 0.52 -8.70 -1.84
C ASP A 14 0.16 -9.49 -0.57
N THR A 15 0.83 -10.62 -0.38
CA THR A 15 0.52 -11.62 0.67
C THR A 15 0.40 -10.98 2.04
N VAL A 16 -0.70 -11.28 2.74
CA VAL A 16 -0.96 -10.86 4.12
C VAL A 16 -1.41 -12.08 4.92
N ALA A 17 -0.59 -12.53 5.87
CA ALA A 17 -0.90 -13.65 6.74
C ALA A 17 -1.32 -13.19 8.16
N SER A 18 -2.07 -12.08 8.22
CA SER A 18 -2.74 -11.64 9.45
C SER A 18 -3.91 -12.58 9.79
N VAL A 19 -3.63 -13.71 10.44
CA VAL A 19 -4.63 -14.70 10.83
C VAL A 19 -4.87 -14.59 12.33
N GLY A 20 -6.13 -14.68 12.76
CA GLY A 20 -6.52 -14.55 14.17
C GLY A 20 -6.80 -13.10 14.58
N GLY A 21 -6.44 -12.14 13.72
CA GLY A 21 -6.70 -10.72 13.85
C GLY A 21 -5.63 -9.90 13.12
N PRO A 22 -5.82 -8.57 13.02
CA PRO A 22 -4.87 -7.67 12.39
C PRO A 22 -3.44 -7.80 12.94
N ALA A 23 -2.47 -7.99 12.04
CA ALA A 23 -1.05 -8.17 12.36
C ALA A 23 -0.70 -9.45 13.17
N LEU A 24 -1.64 -10.36 13.40
CA LEU A 24 -1.40 -11.62 14.11
C LEU A 24 -0.96 -12.73 13.16
N HIS A 25 0.02 -13.53 13.58
CA HIS A 25 0.46 -14.72 12.84
C HIS A 25 0.15 -15.96 13.68
N LEU A 26 -1.00 -16.60 13.44
CA LEU A 26 -1.29 -17.90 14.08
C LEU A 26 -0.34 -18.99 13.56
N ASP A 27 -0.18 -20.07 14.34
CA ASP A 27 0.82 -21.13 14.12
C ASP A 27 0.92 -21.67 12.69
N TRP A 28 -0.18 -21.73 11.93
CA TRP A 28 -0.16 -22.24 10.55
C TRP A 28 0.38 -21.24 9.51
N ALA A 29 0.50 -19.95 9.86
CA ALA A 29 1.15 -18.91 9.09
C ALA A 29 2.58 -18.63 9.57
N SER A 30 3.10 -19.43 10.51
CA SER A 30 4.45 -19.24 11.07
C SER A 30 5.59 -19.64 10.13
N GLU A 31 5.31 -20.35 9.04
CA GLU A 31 6.31 -20.73 8.02
C GLU A 31 5.71 -20.47 6.64
N LEU A 32 6.15 -19.39 6.01
CA LEU A 32 5.67 -18.95 4.69
C LEU A 32 6.79 -18.98 3.63
N ALA A 33 7.96 -19.51 4.00
CA ALA A 33 9.05 -19.74 3.05
C ALA A 33 8.56 -20.57 1.85
N ILE A 34 8.90 -20.10 0.65
CA ILE A 34 8.52 -20.79 -0.58
C ILE A 34 9.33 -22.08 -0.71
N PRO A 35 8.69 -23.26 -0.81
CA PRO A 35 9.40 -24.52 -0.86
C PRO A 35 10.16 -24.71 -2.18
N ALA A 36 11.23 -25.50 -2.15
CA ALA A 36 12.09 -25.75 -3.30
C ALA A 36 11.39 -26.51 -4.45
N GLU A 37 10.28 -27.17 -4.17
CA GLU A 37 9.41 -27.84 -5.13
C GLU A 37 8.64 -26.86 -6.03
N VAL A 38 8.60 -25.57 -5.68
CA VAL A 38 8.10 -24.50 -6.53
C VAL A 38 9.21 -24.10 -7.51
N GLU A 39 8.97 -24.26 -8.80
CA GLU A 39 9.98 -23.96 -9.82
C GLU A 39 10.11 -22.46 -10.07
N ARG A 40 9.00 -21.74 -9.95
CA ARG A 40 8.90 -20.32 -10.21
C ARG A 40 7.84 -19.69 -9.32
N CYS A 41 8.25 -18.78 -8.46
CA CYS A 41 7.38 -17.92 -7.68
C CYS A 41 7.54 -16.47 -8.16
N VAL A 42 6.41 -15.81 -8.39
CA VAL A 42 6.31 -14.37 -8.68
C VAL A 42 5.38 -13.76 -7.63
N HIS A 43 5.85 -12.75 -6.93
CA HIS A 43 5.07 -12.02 -5.95
C HIS A 43 4.98 -10.55 -6.32
N TYR A 44 3.76 -10.04 -6.54
CA TYR A 44 3.52 -8.62 -6.79
C TYR A 44 3.10 -7.93 -5.52
N VAL A 45 3.77 -6.85 -5.13
CA VAL A 45 3.56 -6.20 -3.83
C VAL A 45 3.16 -4.74 -3.98
N SER A 46 2.37 -4.27 -3.02
CA SER A 46 1.90 -2.89 -2.95
C SER A 46 2.93 -1.96 -2.32
N ALA A 47 3.21 -0.85 -3.00
CA ALA A 47 4.11 0.19 -2.51
C ALA A 47 3.45 1.17 -1.52
N HIS A 48 2.16 1.45 -1.68
CA HIS A 48 1.44 2.46 -0.90
C HIS A 48 0.66 1.87 0.28
N GLU A 49 0.56 0.55 0.41
CA GLU A 49 -0.05 -0.06 1.59
C GLU A 49 0.76 0.28 2.85
N VAL A 50 0.08 0.76 3.89
CA VAL A 50 0.66 1.13 5.19
C VAL A 50 -0.17 0.65 6.37
N ARG A 51 -1.32 0.01 6.12
CA ARG A 51 -2.19 -0.53 7.17
C ARG A 51 -1.40 -1.50 8.03
N ARG A 52 -1.39 -1.24 9.34
CA ARG A 52 -0.83 -2.17 10.32
C ARG A 52 -1.44 -3.56 10.24
N ALA A 53 -2.73 -3.64 9.87
CA ALA A 53 -3.48 -4.86 9.66
C ALA A 53 -3.08 -5.65 8.39
N PHE A 54 -2.32 -5.03 7.49
CA PHE A 54 -1.86 -5.62 6.22
C PHE A 54 -0.33 -5.60 6.14
N PRO A 55 0.38 -6.18 7.14
CA PRO A 55 1.81 -6.37 6.99
C PRO A 55 2.05 -7.28 5.77
N LEU A 56 3.05 -6.96 4.97
CA LEU A 56 3.44 -7.77 3.83
C LEU A 56 4.16 -9.02 4.30
N ASP A 57 3.85 -10.17 3.73
CA ASP A 57 4.65 -11.39 3.84
C ASP A 57 5.48 -11.56 2.57
N SER A 58 6.74 -11.12 2.62
CA SER A 58 7.67 -11.21 1.51
C SER A 58 8.11 -12.66 1.31
N VAL A 59 8.38 -13.03 0.06
CA VAL A 59 8.93 -14.36 -0.28
C VAL A 59 10.39 -14.55 0.16
N ARG A 60 11.01 -13.50 0.71
CA ARG A 60 12.37 -13.54 1.25
C ARG A 60 12.42 -14.34 2.55
N VAL A 61 13.51 -15.07 2.73
CA VAL A 61 13.91 -15.68 4.01
C VAL A 61 15.12 -14.91 4.51
N ASP A 62 15.05 -14.35 5.71
CA ASP A 62 16.12 -13.50 6.27
C ASP A 62 16.61 -12.41 5.28
N LYS A 63 15.65 -11.71 4.64
CA LYS A 63 15.89 -10.68 3.60
C LYS A 63 16.60 -11.16 2.32
N THR A 64 16.76 -12.46 2.13
CA THR A 64 17.36 -13.03 0.92
C THR A 64 16.29 -13.68 0.06
N TYR A 65 16.31 -13.43 -1.25
CA TYR A 65 15.40 -14.09 -2.19
C TYR A 65 15.87 -15.52 -2.45
N PRO A 66 14.99 -16.53 -2.28
CA PRO A 66 15.22 -17.86 -2.82
C PRO A 66 15.40 -17.80 -4.35
N GLY A 67 16.24 -18.67 -4.91
CA GLY A 67 16.59 -18.62 -6.35
C GLY A 67 15.43 -18.89 -7.32
N ASN A 68 14.31 -19.40 -6.82
CA ASN A 68 13.06 -19.62 -7.56
C ASN A 68 12.06 -18.46 -7.43
N CYS A 69 12.38 -17.40 -6.69
CA CYS A 69 11.46 -16.33 -6.33
C CYS A 69 11.86 -14.98 -6.95
N GLU A 70 10.85 -14.20 -7.36
CA GLU A 70 11.00 -12.79 -7.72
C GLU A 70 9.85 -11.99 -7.10
N GLU A 71 10.17 -10.80 -6.61
CA GLU A 71 9.19 -9.88 -6.03
C GLU A 71 9.25 -8.54 -6.77
N VAL A 72 8.09 -8.05 -7.20
CA VAL A 72 7.95 -6.86 -8.05
C VAL A 72 7.02 -5.87 -7.36
N VAL A 73 7.48 -4.64 -7.20
CA VAL A 73 6.72 -3.55 -6.55
C VAL A 73 5.81 -2.86 -7.57
N TYR A 74 4.54 -2.70 -7.23
CA TYR A 74 3.55 -1.95 -8.00
C TYR A 74 3.03 -0.73 -7.23
N PRO A 75 2.70 0.37 -7.93
CA PRO A 75 1.97 1.46 -7.32
C PRO A 75 0.56 1.01 -6.93
N GLY A 76 0.07 1.60 -5.85
CA GLY A 76 -1.25 1.34 -5.31
C GLY A 76 -1.19 0.71 -3.93
N VAL A 77 -2.33 0.61 -3.26
CA VAL A 77 -2.52 -0.11 -1.98
C VAL A 77 -2.89 -1.58 -2.26
N HIS A 78 -3.16 -2.39 -1.23
CA HIS A 78 -3.37 -3.85 -1.35
C HIS A 78 -4.24 -4.28 -2.55
N SER A 79 -5.47 -3.76 -2.65
CA SER A 79 -6.41 -4.15 -3.71
C SER A 79 -6.18 -3.43 -5.05
N ASP A 80 -5.34 -2.40 -5.11
CA ASP A 80 -4.84 -1.87 -6.40
C ASP A 80 -3.88 -2.87 -7.07
N VAL A 81 -3.26 -3.75 -6.29
CA VAL A 81 -2.36 -4.80 -6.78
C VAL A 81 -3.08 -6.13 -6.95
N GLY A 82 -3.81 -6.57 -5.93
CA GLY A 82 -4.54 -7.84 -5.94
C GLY A 82 -5.89 -7.82 -6.68
N GLY A 83 -6.44 -6.63 -6.93
CA GLY A 83 -7.83 -6.45 -7.37
C GLY A 83 -8.83 -6.50 -6.21
N GLY A 84 -10.03 -5.94 -6.44
CA GLY A 84 -11.13 -6.00 -5.48
C GLY A 84 -11.87 -4.68 -5.25
N TYR A 85 -11.31 -3.55 -5.69
CA TYR A 85 -12.03 -2.27 -5.66
C TYR A 85 -13.18 -2.27 -6.67
N GLY A 86 -14.37 -1.89 -6.21
CA GLY A 86 -15.51 -1.60 -7.06
C GLY A 86 -15.37 -0.26 -7.80
N PRO A 87 -16.24 0.00 -8.79
CA PRO A 87 -16.22 1.25 -9.52
C PRO A 87 -16.44 2.47 -8.62
N GLU A 88 -15.59 3.49 -8.78
CA GLU A 88 -15.64 4.76 -8.04
C GLU A 88 -15.50 4.66 -6.52
N GLU A 89 -15.02 3.53 -5.98
CA GLU A 89 -14.61 3.46 -4.59
C GLU A 89 -13.50 4.49 -4.31
N GLN A 90 -13.64 5.25 -3.22
CA GLN A 90 -12.81 6.41 -2.90
C GLN A 90 -12.71 7.47 -4.04
N GLY A 91 -13.62 7.43 -5.01
CA GLY A 91 -13.61 8.31 -6.18
C GLY A 91 -12.51 7.99 -7.19
N ARG A 92 -11.99 6.76 -7.18
CA ARG A 92 -10.93 6.27 -8.08
C ARG A 92 -11.49 5.29 -9.11
N GLU A 93 -10.74 5.10 -10.18
CA GLU A 93 -10.95 4.04 -11.18
C GLU A 93 -10.27 2.74 -10.69
N GLN A 94 -10.94 1.60 -10.87
CA GLN A 94 -10.46 0.28 -10.44
C GLN A 94 -9.43 -0.38 -11.37
N ASP A 95 -9.18 0.23 -12.54
CA ASP A 95 -8.43 -0.38 -13.64
C ASP A 95 -6.93 -0.54 -13.36
N LEU A 96 -6.38 0.08 -12.31
CA LEU A 96 -4.97 -0.05 -11.97
C LEU A 96 -4.57 -1.51 -11.75
N SER A 97 -5.44 -2.30 -11.09
CA SER A 97 -5.24 -3.72 -10.81
C SER A 97 -5.22 -4.62 -12.06
N LEU A 98 -5.71 -4.12 -13.21
CA LEU A 98 -5.63 -4.85 -14.48
C LEU A 98 -4.18 -4.97 -14.97
N ILE A 99 -3.29 -4.05 -14.61
CA ILE A 99 -1.87 -4.10 -14.96
C ILE A 99 -1.18 -5.31 -14.31
N PRO A 100 -1.13 -5.43 -12.97
CA PRO A 100 -0.55 -6.60 -12.31
C PRO A 100 -1.29 -7.89 -12.67
N LEU A 101 -2.62 -7.87 -12.88
CA LEU A 101 -3.36 -9.04 -13.39
C LEU A 101 -2.80 -9.52 -14.74
N ARG A 102 -2.62 -8.60 -15.71
CA ARG A 102 -2.10 -8.91 -17.05
C ARG A 102 -0.65 -9.38 -17.01
N HIS A 103 0.17 -8.78 -16.15
CA HIS A 103 1.55 -9.20 -15.97
C HIS A 103 1.63 -10.60 -15.35
N MET A 104 0.81 -10.91 -14.34
CA MET A 104 0.79 -12.23 -13.70
C MET A 104 0.28 -13.30 -14.67
N TYR A 105 -0.76 -12.98 -15.45
CA TYR A 105 -1.26 -13.86 -16.51
C TYR A 105 -0.16 -14.21 -17.53
N ALA A 106 0.66 -13.22 -17.92
CA ALA A 106 1.80 -13.46 -18.80
C ALA A 106 2.90 -14.33 -18.14
N GLU A 107 3.23 -14.09 -16.87
CA GLU A 107 4.18 -14.94 -16.11
C GLU A 107 3.69 -16.38 -15.99
N ALA A 108 2.40 -16.58 -15.68
CA ALA A 108 1.80 -17.90 -15.59
C ALA A 108 1.85 -18.66 -16.93
N LEU A 109 1.53 -17.99 -18.04
CA LEU A 109 1.66 -18.58 -19.38
C LEU A 109 3.11 -18.96 -19.71
N ARG A 110 4.08 -18.07 -19.39
CA ARG A 110 5.52 -18.33 -19.61
C ARG A 110 6.01 -19.53 -18.78
N ALA A 111 5.47 -19.71 -17.57
CA ALA A 111 5.77 -20.84 -16.70
C ALA A 111 5.01 -22.13 -17.09
N GLY A 112 4.21 -22.10 -18.16
CA GLY A 112 3.50 -23.28 -18.68
C GLY A 112 2.22 -23.63 -17.92
N VAL A 113 1.64 -22.68 -17.17
CA VAL A 113 0.29 -22.85 -16.61
C VAL A 113 -0.70 -22.98 -17.77
N PRO A 114 -1.60 -23.98 -17.79
CA PRO A 114 -2.52 -24.23 -18.89
C PRO A 114 -3.69 -23.23 -18.90
N LEU A 115 -3.39 -21.94 -19.04
CA LEU A 115 -4.36 -20.86 -19.20
C LEU A 115 -4.74 -20.72 -20.68
N GLN A 116 -6.01 -20.41 -20.92
CA GLN A 116 -6.52 -20.17 -22.26
C GLN A 116 -6.10 -18.80 -22.76
N PRO A 117 -5.45 -18.67 -23.94
CA PRO A 117 -5.11 -17.36 -24.52
C PRO A 117 -6.30 -16.40 -24.57
N LEU A 118 -6.05 -15.10 -24.35
CA LEU A 118 -7.12 -14.10 -24.22
C LEU A 118 -8.03 -14.03 -25.46
N ASP A 119 -7.46 -14.19 -26.65
CA ASP A 119 -8.18 -14.22 -27.93
C ASP A 119 -9.04 -15.48 -28.12
N GLN A 120 -8.79 -16.52 -27.32
CA GLN A 120 -9.56 -17.75 -27.29
C GLN A 120 -10.58 -17.78 -26.16
N MET A 121 -10.40 -17.01 -25.08
CA MET A 121 -11.34 -16.96 -23.94
C MET A 121 -12.76 -16.57 -24.35
N GLU A 122 -13.77 -17.09 -23.66
CA GLU A 122 -15.15 -16.60 -23.79
C GLU A 122 -15.22 -15.10 -23.49
N PRO A 123 -16.09 -14.33 -24.17
CA PRO A 123 -16.15 -12.87 -24.02
C PRO A 123 -16.26 -12.40 -22.56
N ARG A 124 -17.11 -13.06 -21.75
CA ARG A 124 -17.31 -12.69 -20.34
C ARG A 124 -16.03 -12.74 -19.49
N PHE A 125 -15.14 -13.70 -19.74
CA PHE A 125 -13.87 -13.82 -19.01
C PHE A 125 -12.82 -12.91 -19.63
N ARG A 126 -12.85 -12.73 -20.96
CA ARG A 126 -11.95 -11.80 -21.64
C ARG A 126 -12.15 -10.35 -21.18
N ASP A 127 -13.39 -9.97 -20.89
CA ASP A 127 -13.73 -8.63 -20.41
C ASP A 127 -13.04 -8.32 -19.06
N ASP A 128 -12.84 -9.30 -18.19
CA ASP A 128 -12.10 -9.15 -16.93
C ASP A 128 -10.60 -8.84 -17.13
N PHE A 129 -10.04 -9.14 -18.32
CA PHE A 129 -8.64 -8.86 -18.70
C PHE A 129 -8.51 -7.73 -19.72
N LYS A 130 -9.58 -6.97 -19.96
CA LYS A 130 -9.62 -5.95 -21.00
C LYS A 130 -8.81 -4.72 -20.59
N LEU A 131 -7.57 -4.71 -21.07
CA LEU A 131 -6.66 -3.58 -20.94
C LEU A 131 -6.02 -3.34 -22.32
N ALA A 132 -6.42 -2.25 -22.98
CA ALA A 132 -5.86 -1.88 -24.27
C ALA A 132 -4.45 -1.27 -24.08
N ASP A 133 -3.53 -1.54 -25.00
CA ASP A 133 -2.15 -1.05 -24.91
C ASP A 133 -2.07 0.49 -24.94
N ASP A 134 -3.04 1.15 -25.58
CA ASP A 134 -3.19 2.61 -25.65
C ASP A 134 -4.14 3.18 -24.58
N ALA A 135 -4.59 2.35 -23.63
CA ALA A 135 -5.44 2.82 -22.54
C ALA A 135 -4.70 3.89 -21.72
N ARG A 136 -5.45 4.91 -21.28
CA ARG A 136 -4.92 6.03 -20.47
C ARG A 136 -4.13 5.51 -19.27
N ILE A 137 -4.66 4.52 -18.55
CA ILE A 137 -4.02 3.95 -17.37
C ILE A 137 -2.67 3.30 -17.68
N VAL A 138 -2.51 2.63 -18.83
CA VAL A 138 -1.22 2.04 -19.25
C VAL A 138 -0.19 3.13 -19.48
N LYS A 139 -0.58 4.22 -20.15
CA LYS A 139 0.29 5.39 -20.36
C LYS A 139 0.69 6.02 -19.02
N LEU A 140 -0.27 6.29 -18.14
CA LEU A 140 -0.02 6.89 -16.83
C LEU A 140 0.87 6.01 -15.96
N TYR A 141 0.64 4.71 -15.94
CA TYR A 141 1.48 3.75 -15.24
C TYR A 141 2.92 3.81 -15.74
N ASN A 142 3.14 3.72 -17.06
CA ASN A 142 4.49 3.76 -17.62
C ASN A 142 5.22 5.08 -17.32
N GLU A 143 4.52 6.22 -17.44
CA GLU A 143 5.09 7.53 -17.13
C GLU A 143 5.36 7.70 -15.63
N TYR A 144 4.49 7.17 -14.76
CA TYR A 144 4.73 7.14 -13.31
C TYR A 144 5.94 6.29 -12.95
N MET A 145 6.05 5.07 -13.49
CA MET A 145 7.18 4.18 -13.22
C MET A 145 8.50 4.80 -13.71
N ALA A 146 8.48 5.50 -14.85
CA ALA A 146 9.64 6.24 -15.35
C ALA A 146 9.98 7.50 -14.52
N ALA A 147 9.02 8.03 -13.77
CA ALA A 147 9.20 9.20 -12.91
C ALA A 147 9.72 8.87 -11.50
N LEU A 148 9.79 7.58 -11.14
CA LEU A 148 10.28 7.17 -9.83
C LEU A 148 11.75 7.59 -9.66
N PRO A 149 12.11 8.16 -8.49
CA PRO A 149 13.50 8.31 -8.12
C PRO A 149 14.24 6.97 -8.14
N ALA A 150 15.55 7.00 -8.36
CA ALA A 150 16.37 5.80 -8.25
C ALA A 150 16.28 5.21 -6.83
N ALA A 151 16.08 3.90 -6.75
CA ALA A 151 16.15 3.18 -5.49
C ALA A 151 17.59 3.15 -4.97
N PHE A 152 17.77 3.33 -3.66
CA PHE A 152 19.06 3.18 -3.00
C PHE A 152 19.20 1.77 -2.42
N GLY A 153 19.44 0.80 -3.31
CA GLY A 153 19.56 -0.63 -2.97
C GLY A 153 18.64 -1.50 -3.83
N ASP A 154 18.77 -2.81 -3.66
CA ASP A 154 18.04 -3.86 -4.39
C ASP A 154 17.05 -4.64 -3.50
N GLY A 155 17.04 -4.35 -2.20
CA GLY A 155 16.05 -4.90 -1.26
C GLY A 155 14.64 -4.34 -1.50
N LEU A 156 13.62 -5.10 -1.10
CA LEU A 156 12.21 -4.72 -1.24
C LEU A 156 11.90 -3.34 -0.66
N GLU A 157 12.44 -3.07 0.51
CA GLU A 157 12.34 -1.81 1.24
C GLU A 157 12.81 -0.63 0.37
N ALA A 158 13.97 -0.78 -0.28
CA ALA A 158 14.56 0.24 -1.14
C ALA A 158 13.73 0.45 -2.42
N LEU A 159 13.04 -0.59 -2.90
CA LEU A 159 12.14 -0.50 -4.06
C LEU A 159 10.80 0.15 -3.72
N ILE A 160 10.30 0.01 -2.49
CA ILE A 160 9.07 0.67 -2.02
C ILE A 160 9.28 2.17 -1.79
N GLN A 161 10.44 2.58 -1.29
CA GLN A 161 10.71 3.96 -0.88
C GLN A 161 10.49 5.03 -1.98
N PRO A 162 10.93 4.85 -3.24
CA PRO A 162 10.69 5.82 -4.32
C PRO A 162 9.20 6.13 -4.55
N HIS A 163 8.33 5.12 -4.45
CA HIS A 163 6.89 5.30 -4.58
C HIS A 163 6.32 6.15 -3.45
N ARG A 164 6.75 5.87 -2.21
CA ARG A 164 6.32 6.62 -1.02
C ARG A 164 6.83 8.05 -1.03
N TYR A 165 8.10 8.26 -1.38
CA TYR A 165 8.67 9.58 -1.60
C TYR A 165 7.80 10.39 -2.57
N LEU A 166 7.47 9.80 -3.72
CA LEU A 166 6.66 10.46 -4.72
C LEU A 166 5.22 10.74 -4.24
N ASN A 167 4.64 9.84 -3.44
CA ASN A 167 3.32 10.05 -2.80
C ASN A 167 3.34 11.23 -1.82
N PHE A 168 4.31 11.30 -0.89
CA PHE A 168 4.41 12.42 0.04
C PHE A 168 4.69 13.75 -0.66
N ARG A 169 5.52 13.74 -1.71
CA ARG A 169 5.73 14.91 -2.58
C ARG A 169 4.42 15.36 -3.20
N TRP A 170 3.63 14.46 -3.79
CA TRP A 170 2.33 14.78 -4.34
C TRP A 170 1.37 15.34 -3.28
N ARG A 171 1.24 14.69 -2.12
CA ARG A 171 0.39 15.17 -1.01
C ARG A 171 0.77 16.55 -0.50
N SER A 172 2.06 16.88 -0.49
CA SER A 172 2.53 18.23 -0.11
C SER A 172 2.04 19.31 -1.07
N VAL A 173 1.93 18.99 -2.37
CA VAL A 173 1.40 19.90 -3.39
C VAL A 173 -0.11 20.07 -3.18
N LEU A 174 -0.82 19.01 -2.82
CA LEU A 174 -2.25 19.11 -2.50
C LEU A 174 -2.48 20.02 -1.29
N ALA A 175 -1.71 19.81 -0.22
CA ALA A 175 -1.79 20.60 1.00
C ALA A 175 -1.53 22.10 0.74
N ARG A 176 -0.45 22.42 0.01
CA ARG A 176 -0.08 23.80 -0.31
C ARG A 176 -1.15 24.53 -1.14
N ASN A 177 -1.84 23.80 -2.02
CA ASN A 177 -2.85 24.37 -2.92
C ASN A 177 -4.29 24.18 -2.44
N ARG A 178 -4.51 23.49 -1.31
CA ARG A 178 -5.85 23.08 -0.84
C ARG A 178 -6.65 22.36 -1.94
N ALA A 179 -5.98 21.44 -2.63
CA ALA A 179 -6.54 20.72 -3.77
C ALA A 179 -7.42 19.54 -3.32
N ASP A 180 -8.49 19.85 -2.60
CA ASP A 180 -9.46 18.86 -2.09
C ASP A 180 -10.10 18.02 -3.21
N ASP A 181 -10.21 18.60 -4.41
CA ASP A 181 -10.68 17.91 -5.62
C ASP A 181 -9.76 16.77 -6.04
N ARG A 182 -8.44 16.94 -5.90
CA ARG A 182 -7.46 15.90 -6.20
C ARG A 182 -7.40 14.83 -5.10
N VAL A 183 -7.63 15.21 -3.84
CA VAL A 183 -7.77 14.25 -2.73
C VAL A 183 -8.99 13.35 -2.97
N LEU A 184 -10.11 13.93 -3.37
CA LEU A 184 -11.39 13.23 -3.50
C LEU A 184 -11.62 12.57 -4.86
N GLY A 185 -10.89 12.97 -5.91
CA GLY A 185 -11.14 12.50 -7.27
C GLY A 185 -12.60 12.70 -7.65
N ARG A 186 -13.28 11.63 -8.09
CA ARG A 186 -14.69 11.69 -8.49
C ARG A 186 -15.66 11.99 -7.34
N LEU A 187 -15.27 11.76 -6.07
CA LEU A 187 -16.11 12.10 -4.92
C LEU A 187 -16.33 13.60 -4.79
N TYR A 188 -15.41 14.44 -5.28
CA TYR A 188 -15.52 15.89 -5.18
C TYR A 188 -16.80 16.42 -5.86
N GLN A 189 -17.18 15.82 -6.99
CA GLN A 189 -18.41 16.17 -7.71
C GLN A 189 -19.68 15.80 -6.93
N LYS A 190 -19.59 14.82 -6.04
CA LYS A 190 -20.72 14.35 -5.22
C LYS A 190 -20.92 15.23 -3.98
N VAL A 191 -19.83 15.65 -3.32
CA VAL A 191 -19.88 16.36 -2.04
C VAL A 191 -19.72 17.88 -2.13
N GLY A 192 -18.95 18.36 -3.12
CA GLY A 192 -18.75 19.79 -3.38
C GLY A 192 -17.88 20.55 -2.35
N ALA A 193 -17.57 21.80 -2.68
CA ALA A 193 -16.62 22.63 -1.94
C ALA A 193 -17.06 22.95 -0.49
N SER A 194 -18.36 23.16 -0.25
CA SER A 194 -18.88 23.47 1.08
C SER A 194 -18.70 22.32 2.06
N PHE A 195 -18.91 21.08 1.60
CA PHE A 195 -18.62 19.89 2.39
C PHE A 195 -17.14 19.82 2.70
N CYS A 196 -16.29 19.96 1.68
CA CYS A 196 -14.84 19.87 1.83
C CYS A 196 -14.31 20.87 2.86
N ALA A 197 -14.80 22.11 2.84
CA ALA A 197 -14.44 23.15 3.79
C ALA A 197 -14.84 22.84 5.24
N ALA A 198 -15.89 22.04 5.46
CA ALA A 198 -16.38 21.69 6.79
C ALA A 198 -15.67 20.50 7.44
N VAL A 199 -14.96 19.67 6.67
CA VAL A 199 -14.25 18.48 7.20
C VAL A 199 -13.02 18.94 8.01
N SER A 200 -12.86 18.45 9.23
CA SER A 200 -11.66 18.70 10.04
C SER A 200 -10.57 17.67 9.76
N ALA A 201 -9.34 17.92 10.25
CA ALA A 201 -8.34 16.86 10.31
C ALA A 201 -8.86 15.71 11.16
N GLY A 202 -8.58 14.48 10.71
CA GLY A 202 -8.81 13.28 11.50
C GLY A 202 -7.99 13.30 12.79
N THR A 203 -8.40 12.44 13.72
CA THR A 203 -7.83 12.29 15.06
C THR A 203 -7.70 10.81 15.38
N ASP A 204 -7.00 10.47 16.45
CA ASP A 204 -6.90 9.07 16.88
C ASP A 204 -8.27 8.48 17.27
N ALA A 205 -9.25 9.32 17.60
CA ALA A 205 -10.62 8.89 17.88
C ALA A 205 -11.37 8.43 16.62
N ASP A 206 -10.95 8.90 15.44
CA ASP A 206 -11.50 8.48 14.14
C ASP A 206 -10.95 7.11 13.69
N HIS A 207 -10.01 6.56 14.47
CA HIS A 207 -9.37 5.27 14.23
C HIS A 207 -9.44 4.35 15.45
N PRO A 208 -10.63 3.82 15.79
CA PRO A 208 -10.77 2.94 16.94
C PRO A 208 -9.95 1.65 16.75
N PRO A 209 -9.42 1.04 17.84
CA PRO A 209 -8.78 -0.27 17.77
C PRO A 209 -9.73 -1.36 17.23
N CYS A 210 -9.23 -2.39 16.53
CA CYS A 210 -10.08 -3.55 16.24
C CYS A 210 -10.53 -4.29 17.48
N GLN A 211 -11.73 -4.83 17.36
CA GLN A 211 -12.11 -6.00 18.11
C GLN A 211 -11.13 -7.13 17.76
N PRO A 212 -10.47 -7.76 18.74
CA PRO A 212 -9.38 -8.70 18.48
C PRO A 212 -9.76 -9.90 17.62
N ASN A 213 -11.05 -10.23 17.52
CA ASN A 213 -11.55 -11.43 16.84
C ASN A 213 -12.46 -11.13 15.64
N GLU A 214 -12.63 -9.86 15.26
CA GLU A 214 -13.51 -9.48 14.15
C GLU A 214 -12.78 -8.60 13.15
N TRP A 215 -12.97 -8.92 11.89
CA TRP A 215 -12.53 -8.09 10.79
C TRP A 215 -13.73 -7.38 10.19
N VAL A 216 -13.74 -6.06 10.22
CA VAL A 216 -14.76 -5.26 9.54
C VAL A 216 -14.13 -4.68 8.29
N TYR A 217 -14.38 -5.33 7.14
CA TYR A 217 -13.69 -5.13 5.86
C TYR A 217 -14.33 -4.13 4.88
N ASP A 218 -15.42 -3.47 5.27
CA ASP A 218 -16.21 -2.72 4.30
C ASP A 218 -15.75 -1.26 4.21
N VAL A 219 -15.27 -0.87 3.02
CA VAL A 219 -15.25 0.55 2.62
C VAL A 219 -16.65 1.10 2.87
N PRO A 220 -16.79 2.23 3.59
CA PRO A 220 -18.10 2.82 3.80
C PRO A 220 -18.82 2.99 2.47
N LYS A 221 -20.02 2.42 2.34
CA LYS A 221 -20.77 2.52 1.07
C LYS A 221 -21.23 3.95 0.77
N ASP A 222 -21.25 4.80 1.80
CA ASP A 222 -21.62 6.22 1.68
C ASP A 222 -20.44 7.05 1.10
N PRO A 223 -20.61 7.66 -0.08
CA PRO A 223 -19.61 8.56 -0.67
C PRO A 223 -19.20 9.72 0.24
N GLU A 224 -20.12 10.24 1.07
CA GLU A 224 -19.78 11.32 2.01
C GLU A 224 -18.85 10.83 3.14
N GLU A 225 -19.06 9.62 3.62
CA GLU A 225 -18.20 9.01 4.64
C GLU A 225 -16.80 8.75 4.09
N GLN A 226 -16.69 8.18 2.89
CA GLN A 226 -15.41 8.02 2.19
C GLN A 226 -14.72 9.37 2.00
N ALA A 227 -15.44 10.39 1.53
CA ALA A 227 -14.87 11.72 1.32
C ALA A 227 -14.36 12.35 2.62
N ARG A 228 -15.11 12.21 3.71
CA ARG A 228 -14.72 12.69 5.04
C ARG A 228 -13.45 12.01 5.53
N GLN A 229 -13.33 10.70 5.34
CA GLN A 229 -12.14 9.93 5.72
C GLN A 229 -10.90 10.37 4.95
N LEU A 230 -10.98 10.44 3.61
CA LEU A 230 -9.85 10.85 2.76
C LEU A 230 -9.36 12.26 3.10
N LEU A 231 -10.28 13.23 3.19
CA LEU A 231 -9.93 14.60 3.56
C LEU A 231 -9.44 14.70 5.01
N GLY A 232 -10.04 13.95 5.92
CA GLY A 232 -9.65 13.88 7.32
C GLY A 232 -8.21 13.44 7.45
N GLU A 233 -7.82 12.34 6.80
CA GLU A 233 -6.46 11.82 6.86
C GLU A 233 -5.45 12.69 6.12
N GLN A 234 -5.80 13.29 4.98
CA GLN A 234 -4.93 14.25 4.31
C GLN A 234 -4.60 15.43 5.24
N ARG A 235 -5.61 16.00 5.90
CA ARG A 235 -5.42 17.09 6.88
C ARG A 235 -4.71 16.63 8.15
N ARG A 236 -4.89 15.37 8.57
CA ARG A 236 -4.18 14.78 9.70
C ARG A 236 -2.70 14.63 9.38
N LEU A 237 -2.36 14.20 8.17
CA LEU A 237 -1.00 14.17 7.64
C LEU A 237 -0.38 15.57 7.65
N GLU A 238 -1.09 16.60 7.16
CA GLU A 238 -0.61 17.99 7.19
C GLU A 238 -0.23 18.44 8.60
N ARG A 239 -1.08 18.15 9.59
CA ARG A 239 -0.77 18.42 11.01
C ARG A 239 0.43 17.61 11.48
N HIS A 240 0.50 16.34 11.11
CA HIS A 240 1.58 15.44 11.52
C HIS A 240 2.95 15.92 11.01
N ILE A 241 3.03 16.44 9.78
CA ILE A 241 4.26 16.98 9.22
C ILE A 241 4.84 18.09 10.10
N GLU A 242 4.01 18.97 10.65
CA GLU A 242 4.47 20.02 11.57
C GLU A 242 5.06 19.45 12.87
N PHE A 243 4.48 18.35 13.39
CA PHE A 243 5.05 17.63 14.52
C PHE A 243 6.37 16.92 14.17
N LEU A 244 6.47 16.34 12.98
CA LEU A 244 7.71 15.70 12.50
C LEU A 244 8.86 16.69 12.37
N ARG A 245 8.62 17.98 12.15
CA ARG A 245 9.71 18.98 12.15
C ARG A 245 10.37 19.15 13.53
N ASN A 246 9.66 18.81 14.60
CA ASN A 246 10.11 18.97 15.98
C ASN A 246 9.74 17.73 16.82
N PRO A 247 10.30 16.55 16.49
CA PRO A 247 9.87 15.31 17.09
C PRO A 247 10.27 15.25 18.57
N ILE A 248 9.36 14.77 19.40
CA ILE A 248 9.55 14.64 20.85
C ILE A 248 9.30 13.21 21.32
N GLU A 249 9.96 12.83 22.41
CA GLU A 249 9.78 11.57 23.11
C GLU A 249 9.20 11.83 24.50
N CYS A 250 8.10 11.14 24.82
CA CYS A 250 7.52 11.13 26.15
C CYS A 250 8.28 10.15 27.03
N ARG A 251 8.76 10.61 28.19
CA ARG A 251 9.41 9.71 29.16
C ARG A 251 8.37 8.79 29.81
N PRO A 252 8.64 7.48 29.96
CA PRO A 252 7.74 6.60 30.70
C PRO A 252 7.71 6.98 32.19
N GLY A 253 6.54 6.87 32.81
CA GLY A 253 6.33 7.08 34.24
C GLY A 253 5.77 8.46 34.63
N PRO A 254 5.60 8.72 35.94
CA PRO A 254 4.90 9.91 36.46
C PRO A 254 5.64 11.25 36.25
N HIS A 255 6.84 11.23 35.66
CA HIS A 255 7.64 12.41 35.30
C HIS A 255 7.83 12.53 33.79
N SER A 256 6.76 12.25 33.03
CA SER A 256 6.74 12.32 31.56
C SER A 256 6.94 13.73 30.98
N TYR A 257 6.92 14.77 31.83
CA TYR A 257 7.09 16.16 31.47
C TYR A 257 8.37 16.79 32.08
N PRO A 258 9.10 17.64 31.33
CA PRO A 258 8.85 17.98 29.92
C PRO A 258 9.30 16.86 28.97
N PRO A 259 8.62 16.72 27.81
CA PRO A 259 9.08 15.82 26.77
C PRO A 259 10.43 16.29 26.22
N THR A 260 11.23 15.35 25.72
CA THR A 260 12.57 15.65 25.19
C THR A 260 12.59 15.56 23.67
N PRO A 261 13.31 16.45 22.95
CA PRO A 261 13.54 16.27 21.52
C PRO A 261 14.17 14.91 21.24
N ARG A 262 13.77 14.27 20.13
CA ARG A 262 14.41 13.06 19.62
C ARG A 262 14.97 13.31 18.21
N GLU A 263 15.80 12.38 17.74
CA GLU A 263 16.22 12.38 16.35
C GLU A 263 15.10 11.87 15.44
N LEU A 264 15.07 12.36 14.20
CA LEU A 264 14.19 11.84 13.16
C LEU A 264 14.69 10.47 12.67
N THR A 265 13.75 9.55 12.48
CA THR A 265 14.05 8.26 11.82
C THR A 265 14.40 8.46 10.34
N PRO A 266 15.06 7.49 9.69
CA PRO A 266 15.30 7.55 8.25
C PRO A 266 14.04 7.78 7.42
N TYR A 267 12.94 7.10 7.74
CA TYR A 267 11.67 7.27 7.06
C TYR A 267 11.06 8.67 7.26
N GLU A 268 11.13 9.23 8.47
CA GLU A 268 10.64 10.59 8.73
C GLU A 268 11.48 11.64 7.99
N LYS A 269 12.80 11.43 7.90
CA LYS A 269 13.68 12.26 7.05
C LYS A 269 13.27 12.18 5.58
N MET A 270 12.94 10.99 5.07
CA MET A 270 12.43 10.80 3.71
C MET A 270 11.09 11.53 3.51
N ILE A 271 10.15 11.42 4.45
CA ILE A 271 8.86 12.12 4.41
C ILE A 271 9.09 13.63 4.31
N LEU A 272 9.88 14.21 5.22
CA LEU A 272 10.14 15.66 5.23
C LEU A 272 10.87 16.10 3.96
N SER A 273 11.86 15.34 3.50
CA SER A 273 12.55 15.62 2.24
C SER A 273 11.60 15.63 1.04
N ALA A 274 10.66 14.69 0.98
CA ALA A 274 9.64 14.65 -0.07
C ALA A 274 8.65 15.81 0.04
N TRP A 275 8.23 16.13 1.28
CA TRP A 275 7.24 17.16 1.56
C TRP A 275 7.76 18.57 1.28
N ASP A 276 9.05 18.80 1.52
CA ASP A 276 9.72 20.08 1.32
C ASP A 276 10.19 20.31 -0.12
N GLU A 277 10.01 19.32 -1.01
CA GLU A 277 10.26 19.49 -2.43
C GLU A 277 9.29 20.53 -3.02
N HIS A 278 9.82 21.54 -3.72
CA HIS A 278 9.03 22.67 -4.22
C HIS A 278 8.50 22.42 -5.63
N GLU A 279 9.23 21.63 -6.41
CA GLU A 279 8.79 21.31 -7.76
C GLU A 279 7.58 20.36 -7.71
N PRO A 280 6.49 20.63 -8.43
CA PRO A 280 5.38 19.69 -8.52
C PRO A 280 5.83 18.41 -9.24
N PRO A 281 5.25 17.25 -8.92
CA PRO A 281 5.51 16.02 -9.67
C PRO A 281 5.00 16.17 -11.12
N LEU A 282 5.45 15.27 -12.00
CA LEU A 282 4.95 15.23 -13.37
C LEU A 282 3.42 15.06 -13.39
N LEU A 283 2.76 15.64 -14.40
CA LEU A 283 1.30 15.58 -14.52
C LEU A 283 0.77 14.13 -14.50
N ALA A 284 1.49 13.18 -15.11
CA ALA A 284 1.11 11.78 -15.12
C ALA A 284 1.13 11.14 -13.72
N VAL A 285 2.06 11.57 -12.85
CA VAL A 285 2.11 11.13 -11.46
C VAL A 285 0.89 11.63 -10.71
N ASP A 286 0.57 12.92 -10.83
CA ASP A 286 -0.62 13.51 -10.22
C ASP A 286 -1.91 12.84 -10.73
N GLN A 287 -2.00 12.55 -12.03
CA GLN A 287 -3.15 11.86 -12.62
C GLN A 287 -3.28 10.42 -12.15
N LEU A 288 -2.19 9.64 -12.12
CA LEU A 288 -2.24 8.27 -11.61
C LEU A 288 -2.65 8.25 -10.13
N LEU A 289 -2.01 9.08 -9.30
CA LEU A 289 -2.26 9.09 -7.86
C LEU A 289 -3.68 9.56 -7.51
N ALA A 290 -4.19 10.60 -8.19
CA ALA A 290 -5.50 11.16 -7.90
C ALA A 290 -6.67 10.35 -8.50
N GLU A 291 -6.46 9.66 -9.62
CA GLU A 291 -7.55 9.03 -10.38
C GLU A 291 -7.58 7.52 -10.24
N TYR A 292 -6.46 6.85 -9.92
CA TYR A 292 -6.35 5.38 -9.96
C TYR A 292 -5.79 4.75 -8.68
N VAL A 293 -5.01 5.48 -7.88
CA VAL A 293 -4.48 4.95 -6.62
C VAL A 293 -5.46 5.22 -5.48
N HIS A 294 -5.90 4.15 -4.84
CA HIS A 294 -6.69 4.22 -3.63
C HIS A 294 -5.78 4.51 -2.43
N ASP A 295 -6.39 5.03 -1.37
CA ASP A 295 -5.71 5.33 -0.13
C ASP A 295 -5.94 4.23 0.90
N SER A 296 -4.87 3.90 1.63
CA SER A 296 -4.91 2.99 2.79
C SER A 296 -5.69 3.55 3.98
N VAL A 297 -6.33 4.72 3.80
CA VAL A 297 -7.27 5.32 4.75
C VAL A 297 -8.44 4.37 4.92
N ALA A 298 -8.26 3.47 5.88
CA ALA A 298 -9.24 2.61 6.52
C ALA A 298 -10.44 2.23 5.62
N ALA A 299 -10.20 1.32 4.68
CA ALA A 299 -11.24 0.37 4.24
C ALA A 299 -11.71 -0.57 5.39
N PHE A 300 -11.33 -0.27 6.63
CA PHE A 300 -11.50 -1.09 7.82
C PHE A 300 -11.96 -0.20 8.94
N THR A 301 -13.12 -0.46 9.52
CA THR A 301 -13.66 0.36 10.62
C THR A 301 -12.86 0.21 11.92
N SER A 302 -11.67 -0.38 11.86
CA SER A 302 -10.86 -0.61 13.03
C SER A 302 -9.37 -0.95 12.75
N TRP A 303 -8.53 -0.44 13.65
CA TRP A 303 -7.08 -0.13 13.65
C TRP A 303 -6.67 1.20 13.00
N PRO A 304 -6.01 2.11 13.76
CA PRO A 304 -5.39 3.28 13.20
C PRO A 304 -4.30 2.90 12.23
N CYS A 305 -4.44 3.37 11.01
CA CYS A 305 -3.34 3.53 10.09
C CYS A 305 -3.46 4.89 9.45
N ALA A 306 -2.33 5.54 9.37
CA ALA A 306 -2.21 6.89 8.91
C ALA A 306 -1.42 6.92 7.61
N LEU A 307 -1.60 7.97 6.82
CA LEU A 307 -0.90 8.12 5.53
C LEU A 307 0.63 8.19 5.65
N TRP A 308 1.17 8.41 6.86
CA TRP A 308 2.60 8.49 7.17
C TRP A 308 3.11 7.28 7.96
N ASP A 309 2.28 6.25 8.18
CA ASP A 309 2.74 5.05 8.86
C ASP A 309 3.64 4.20 7.95
N GLN A 310 4.44 3.34 8.57
CA GLN A 310 5.28 2.39 7.87
C GLN A 310 4.62 1.02 7.80
N ARG A 311 4.58 0.43 6.60
CA ARG A 311 4.23 -0.99 6.45
C ARG A 311 5.29 -1.89 7.09
N GLY A 312 4.83 -2.89 7.84
CA GLY A 312 5.66 -4.02 8.25
C GLY A 312 5.82 -5.03 7.12
N ILE A 313 6.99 -5.65 7.02
CA ILE A 313 7.35 -6.68 6.05
C ILE A 313 7.92 -7.87 6.81
N TRP A 314 7.26 -9.03 6.72
CA TRP A 314 7.77 -10.29 7.22
C TRP A 314 8.63 -10.96 6.15
N CYS A 315 9.75 -11.54 6.57
CA CYS A 315 10.62 -12.39 5.75
C CYS A 315 10.86 -13.68 6.53
N ASP A 316 9.88 -14.59 6.45
CA ASP A 316 9.79 -15.86 7.19
C ASP A 316 10.10 -15.73 8.70
N GLN A 317 9.06 -15.76 9.54
CA GLN A 317 9.15 -15.63 11.02
C GLN A 317 9.71 -14.31 11.56
N ARG A 318 10.34 -13.47 10.72
CA ARG A 318 10.98 -12.23 11.16
C ARG A 318 10.39 -11.01 10.48
N ARG A 319 9.97 -10.04 11.29
CA ARG A 319 9.42 -8.76 10.84
C ARG A 319 10.47 -7.67 10.72
N TYR A 320 10.37 -6.92 9.65
CA TYR A 320 11.12 -5.72 9.32
C TYR A 320 10.16 -4.58 8.96
N LEU A 321 10.69 -3.36 8.90
CA LEU A 321 10.02 -2.18 8.38
C LEU A 321 10.42 -1.93 6.94
N ALA A 322 9.57 -1.22 6.20
CA ALA A 322 9.87 -0.74 4.85
C ALA A 322 11.11 0.19 4.78
N GLU A 323 11.67 0.63 5.91
CA GLU A 323 12.95 1.34 5.99
C GLU A 323 14.17 0.44 6.25
N ASN A 324 14.00 -0.89 6.22
CA ASN A 324 14.97 -1.95 6.54
C ASN A 324 15.23 -2.22 8.04
N ASP A 325 14.66 -1.46 8.96
CA ASP A 325 14.89 -1.66 10.39
C ASP A 325 14.06 -2.83 10.97
N PRO A 326 14.57 -3.58 11.95
CA PRO A 326 13.76 -4.53 12.70
C PRO A 326 12.77 -3.77 13.60
N MET A 327 11.64 -4.41 13.90
CA MET A 327 10.69 -3.88 14.89
C MET A 327 11.28 -3.93 16.31
N ASN A 328 11.03 -2.91 17.13
CA ASN A 328 11.41 -2.91 18.54
C ASN A 328 10.42 -3.71 19.39
N ALA A 329 10.79 -4.07 20.62
CA ALA A 329 9.94 -4.83 21.54
C ALA A 329 8.59 -4.14 21.85
N GLY A 330 8.52 -2.81 21.75
CA GLY A 330 7.27 -2.05 21.89
C GLY A 330 6.31 -2.19 20.70
N ASP A 331 6.83 -2.54 19.53
CA ASP A 331 6.03 -2.70 18.31
C ASP A 331 5.48 -4.12 18.15
N LEU A 332 6.04 -5.08 18.92
CA LEU A 332 5.65 -6.49 18.99
C LEU A 332 4.42 -6.74 19.88
N ALA A 333 3.81 -5.71 20.46
CA ALA A 333 2.63 -5.84 21.32
C ALA A 333 1.33 -6.08 20.53
N VAL A 334 1.33 -7.02 19.58
CA VAL A 334 0.16 -7.65 18.98
C VAL A 334 0.61 -9.02 18.46
N ALA A 335 0.62 -10.02 19.35
CA ALA A 335 0.79 -11.43 19.05
C ALA A 335 -0.25 -12.20 19.87
#